data_AF-A0A2U2P8X9-F1
#
_entry.id   AF-A0A2U2P8X9-F1
#
_cell.length_a   1.000
_cell.length_b   1.000
_cell.length_c   1.000
_cell.angle_alpha   90.00
_cell.angle_beta   90.00
_cell.angle_gamma   90.00
#
_symmetry.space_group_name_H-M   'P 1'
#
loop_
_entity.id
_entity.type
_entity.pdbx_description
1 polymer ?
#
loop_
_entity_poly.entity_id
_entity_poly.type
_entity_poly.pdbx_seq_one_letter_code
_entity_poly.pdbx_strand_id
1 'polypeptide(L)'
;KQEEPRMGIKQLCRLFGKTRHAWYDHQWRYQDTGLKEEIILQYVHQVRRSLPRTGTLKLHYMLTPLLAEHGIRVGRDYLFDLMREHGLDIRRRKRRVVTTDSRHWMHKYANLV
;
A
#
# COMPACT_ATOMS: atom_id res chain seq x y z
N LYS A 1 -6.42 -8.36 -40.00
CA LYS A 1 -6.86 -7.51 -38.86
C LYS A 1 -8.23 -8.05 -38.44
N GLN A 2 -8.28 -8.96 -37.46
CA GLN A 2 -9.55 -9.44 -36.93
C GLN A 2 -10.26 -8.24 -36.29
N GLU A 3 -11.40 -7.84 -36.84
CA GLU A 3 -12.38 -7.08 -36.08
C GLU A 3 -12.98 -8.06 -35.08
N GLU A 4 -12.59 -7.97 -33.81
CA GLU A 4 -13.33 -8.63 -32.75
C GLU A 4 -14.79 -8.15 -32.83
N PRO A 5 -15.78 -9.05 -32.91
CA PRO A 5 -17.16 -8.63 -32.81
C PRO A 5 -17.30 -7.92 -31.46
N ARG A 6 -17.75 -6.66 -31.47
CA ARG A 6 -18.06 -5.89 -30.27
C ARG A 6 -19.19 -6.60 -29.50
N MET A 7 -18.84 -7.64 -28.76
CA MET A 7 -19.78 -8.35 -27.90
C MET A 7 -20.29 -7.37 -26.86
N GLY A 8 -21.61 -7.24 -26.77
CA GLY A 8 -22.21 -6.37 -25.77
C GLY A 8 -21.90 -6.88 -24.37
N ILE A 9 -21.74 -5.96 -23.40
CA ILE A 9 -21.45 -6.28 -21.99
C ILE A 9 -22.40 -7.36 -21.44
N LYS A 10 -23.66 -7.39 -21.91
CA LYS A 10 -24.64 -8.43 -21.55
C LYS A 10 -24.19 -9.85 -21.94
N GLN A 11 -23.63 -10.01 -23.15
CA GLN A 11 -23.17 -11.30 -23.66
C GLN A 11 -21.93 -11.75 -22.89
N LEU A 12 -20.98 -10.84 -22.65
CA LEU A 12 -19.80 -11.09 -21.82
C LEU A 12 -20.19 -11.51 -20.39
N CYS A 13 -21.08 -10.76 -19.74
CA CYS A 13 -21.55 -11.11 -18.40
C CYS A 13 -22.19 -12.50 -18.37
N ARG A 14 -22.99 -12.86 -19.38
CA ARG A 14 -23.59 -14.21 -19.49
C ARG A 14 -22.54 -15.30 -19.65
N LEU A 15 -21.50 -15.09 -20.47
CA LEU A 15 -20.40 -16.05 -20.65
C LEU A 15 -19.67 -16.35 -19.32
N PHE A 16 -19.50 -15.34 -18.47
CA PHE A 16 -18.84 -15.48 -17.17
C PHE A 16 -19.80 -15.74 -15.99
N GLY A 17 -21.08 -16.01 -16.26
CA GLY A 17 -22.07 -16.27 -15.21
C GLY A 17 -22.33 -15.09 -14.27
N LYS A 18 -22.13 -13.85 -14.75
CA LYS A 18 -22.38 -12.60 -14.00
C LYS A 18 -23.59 -11.87 -14.54
N THR A 19 -24.20 -11.02 -13.69
CA THR A 19 -25.26 -10.12 -14.13
C THR A 19 -24.66 -8.82 -14.63
N ARG A 20 -25.36 -8.17 -15.59
CA ARG A 20 -24.94 -6.85 -16.09
C ARG A 20 -24.90 -5.81 -14.96
N HIS A 21 -25.85 -5.88 -14.03
CA HIS A 21 -25.90 -4.97 -12.89
C HIS A 21 -24.67 -5.11 -12.00
N ALA A 22 -24.26 -6.35 -11.69
CA ALA A 22 -23.04 -6.61 -10.93
C ALA A 22 -21.78 -6.04 -11.61
N TRP A 23 -21.72 -6.03 -12.95
CA TRP A 23 -20.61 -5.42 -13.67
C TRP A 23 -20.52 -3.90 -13.47
N TYR A 24 -21.64 -3.19 -13.64
CA TYR A 24 -21.68 -1.74 -13.42
C TYR A 24 -21.43 -1.36 -11.97
N ASP A 25 -22.07 -2.09 -11.05
CA ASP A 25 -21.91 -1.90 -9.61
C ASP A 25 -20.44 -2.13 -9.17
N HIS A 26 -19.78 -3.15 -9.72
CA HIS A 26 -18.34 -3.34 -9.53
C HIS A 26 -17.52 -2.16 -10.11
N GLN A 27 -17.83 -1.68 -11.31
CA GLN A 27 -17.13 -0.53 -11.88
C GLN A 27 -17.29 0.74 -11.05
N TRP A 28 -18.49 1.03 -10.56
CA TRP A 28 -18.74 2.18 -9.70
C TRP A 28 -17.99 2.09 -8.39
N ARG A 29 -17.99 0.91 -7.74
CA ARG A 29 -17.19 0.70 -6.52
C ARG A 29 -15.69 0.86 -6.78
N TYR A 30 -15.20 0.35 -7.91
CA TYR A 30 -13.80 0.49 -8.28
C TYR A 30 -13.41 1.96 -8.46
N GLN A 31 -14.25 2.74 -9.15
CA GLN A 31 -14.02 4.18 -9.34
C GLN A 31 -14.07 4.95 -8.03
N ASP A 32 -15.08 4.71 -7.19
CA ASP A 32 -15.23 5.36 -5.88
C ASP A 32 -14.05 5.04 -4.95
N THR A 33 -13.65 3.76 -4.91
CA THR A 33 -12.50 3.30 -4.12
C THR A 33 -11.20 3.96 -4.62
N GLY A 34 -10.97 3.99 -5.93
CA GLY A 34 -9.77 4.60 -6.50
C GLY A 34 -9.64 6.09 -6.19
N LEU A 35 -10.76 6.83 -6.24
CA LEU A 35 -10.78 8.27 -5.92
C LEU A 35 -10.47 8.51 -4.44
N LYS A 36 -11.08 7.70 -3.55
CA LYS A 36 -10.78 7.71 -2.12
C LYS A 36 -9.31 7.40 -1.83
N GLU A 37 -8.75 6.39 -2.49
CA GLU A 37 -7.34 5.99 -2.33
C GLU A 37 -6.40 7.10 -2.77
N GLU A 38 -6.67 7.75 -3.90
CA GLU A 38 -5.87 8.85 -4.39
C GLU A 38 -5.82 10.02 -3.39
N ILE A 39 -6.96 10.40 -2.81
CA ILE A 39 -7.03 11.44 -1.78
C ILE A 39 -6.16 11.05 -0.57
N ILE A 40 -6.27 9.81 -0.09
CA ILE A 40 -5.49 9.32 1.05
C ILE A 40 -3.99 9.39 0.73
N LEU A 41 -3.58 8.93 -0.46
CA LEU A 41 -2.18 8.94 -0.88
C LEU A 41 -1.61 10.36 -0.99
N GLN A 42 -2.39 11.31 -1.52
CA GLN A 42 -1.97 12.72 -1.58
C GLN A 42 -1.68 13.26 -0.18
N TYR A 43 -2.55 13.02 0.79
CA TYR A 43 -2.31 13.44 2.17
C TYR A 43 -1.14 12.71 2.83
N VAL A 44 -0.97 11.41 2.59
CA VAL A 44 0.20 10.65 3.05
C VAL A 44 1.48 11.28 2.51
N HIS A 45 1.52 11.63 1.22
CA HIS A 45 2.67 12.30 0.61
C HIS A 45 2.91 13.69 1.20
N GLN A 46 1.86 14.46 1.46
CA GLN A 46 1.96 15.77 2.12
C GLN A 46 2.60 15.66 3.51
N VAL A 47 2.13 14.73 4.35
CA VAL A 47 2.71 14.51 5.69
C VAL A 47 4.14 14.01 5.59
N ARG A 48 4.46 13.16 4.61
CA ARG A 48 5.82 12.63 4.43
C ARG A 48 6.81 13.63 3.83
N ARG A 49 6.35 14.70 3.18
CA ARG A 49 7.23 15.81 2.78
C ARG A 49 7.87 16.49 3.98
N SER A 50 7.11 16.67 5.08
CA SER A 50 7.65 17.24 6.33
C SER A 50 8.27 16.17 7.24
N LEU A 51 7.65 14.98 7.33
CA LEU A 51 8.06 13.90 8.21
C LEU A 51 8.29 12.59 7.41
N PRO A 52 9.44 12.43 6.75
CA PRO A 52 9.67 11.37 5.76
C PRO A 52 9.66 9.94 6.34
N ARG A 53 9.88 9.79 7.65
CA ARG A 53 9.97 8.48 8.33
C ARG A 53 8.79 8.20 9.26
N THR A 54 7.65 8.86 9.05
CA THR A 54 6.43 8.61 9.82
C THR A 54 5.81 7.27 9.46
N GLY A 55 5.70 6.38 10.46
CA GLY A 55 5.07 5.08 10.31
C GLY A 55 3.56 5.16 10.09
N THR A 56 2.99 4.11 9.49
CA THR A 56 1.58 4.03 9.08
C THR A 56 0.59 4.24 10.23
N LEU A 57 0.89 3.74 11.43
CA LEU A 57 0.03 3.97 12.61
C LEU A 57 -0.04 5.45 13.02
N LYS A 58 1.09 6.17 12.95
CA LYS A 58 1.11 7.61 13.25
C LYS A 58 0.44 8.40 12.13
N LEU A 59 0.64 7.98 10.87
CA LEU A 59 -0.08 8.54 9.72
C LEU A 59 -1.59 8.38 9.89
N HIS A 60 -2.08 7.22 10.31
CA HIS A 60 -3.51 6.99 10.54
C HIS A 60 -4.11 8.04 11.48
N TYR A 61 -3.48 8.29 12.62
CA TYR A 61 -3.93 9.30 13.57
C TYR A 61 -3.90 10.72 12.99
N MET A 62 -2.82 11.09 12.29
CA MET A 62 -2.67 12.41 11.66
C MET A 62 -3.67 12.65 10.52
N LEU A 63 -3.97 11.60 9.75
CA LEU A 63 -4.87 11.64 8.60
C LEU A 63 -6.34 11.58 9.00
N THR A 64 -6.68 10.96 10.13
CA THR A 64 -8.07 10.83 10.59
C THR A 64 -8.84 12.17 10.60
N PRO A 65 -8.33 13.27 11.18
CA PRO A 65 -9.04 14.55 11.13
C PRO A 65 -9.10 15.12 9.70
N LEU A 66 -8.02 15.05 8.93
CA LEU A 66 -7.95 15.57 7.56
C LEU A 66 -8.93 14.86 6.62
N LEU A 67 -9.06 13.54 6.75
CA LEU A 67 -9.96 12.73 5.95
C LEU A 67 -11.42 12.89 6.38
N ALA A 68 -11.68 13.23 7.65
CA ALA A 68 -13.02 13.52 8.14
C ALA A 68 -13.62 14.77 7.48
N GLU A 69 -12.80 15.76 7.13
CA GLU A 69 -13.23 16.95 6.36
C GLU A 69 -13.79 16.58 4.98
N HIS A 70 -13.26 15.51 4.38
CA HIS A 70 -13.72 14.96 3.10
C HIS A 70 -14.84 13.92 3.25
N GLY A 71 -15.33 13.68 4.47
CA GLY A 71 -16.32 12.62 4.75
C GLY A 71 -15.77 11.20 4.62
N ILE A 72 -14.45 11.04 4.54
CA ILE A 72 -13.79 9.75 4.33
C ILE A 72 -13.39 9.14 5.68
N ARG A 73 -13.95 7.97 5.99
CA ARG A 73 -13.50 7.15 7.12
C ARG A 73 -12.57 6.04 6.62
N VAL A 74 -11.41 5.94 7.27
CA VAL A 74 -10.38 4.94 6.96
C VAL A 74 -10.02 4.16 8.21
N GLY A 75 -10.14 2.84 8.12
CA GLY A 75 -9.68 1.93 9.15
C GLY A 75 -8.15 1.80 9.14
N ARG A 76 -7.59 1.40 10.28
CA ARG A 76 -6.15 1.15 10.43
C ARG A 76 -5.66 0.13 9.40
N ASP A 77 -6.31 -1.04 9.36
CA ASP A 77 -5.85 -2.18 8.56
C ASP A 77 -5.94 -1.88 7.05
N TYR A 78 -7.02 -1.23 6.62
CA TYR A 78 -7.15 -0.74 5.25
C TYR A 78 -6.00 0.22 4.85
N LEU A 79 -5.62 1.14 5.74
CA LEU A 79 -4.48 2.02 5.46
C LEU A 79 -3.18 1.23 5.34
N PHE A 80 -2.95 0.21 6.17
CA PHE A 80 -1.77 -0.65 6.06
C PHE A 80 -1.72 -1.39 4.72
N ASP A 81 -2.84 -1.97 4.30
CA ASP A 81 -2.94 -2.68 3.02
C ASP A 81 -2.68 -1.70 1.85
N LEU A 82 -3.31 -0.52 1.86
CA LEU A 82 -3.08 0.52 0.87
C LEU A 82 -1.61 0.97 0.81
N MET A 83 -0.98 1.24 1.96
CA MET A 83 0.44 1.61 2.00
C MET A 83 1.33 0.51 1.45
N ARG A 84 0.99 -0.77 1.68
CA ARG A 84 1.74 -1.92 1.19
C ARG A 84 1.59 -2.10 -0.32
N GLU A 85 0.38 -1.97 -0.85
CA GLU A 85 0.09 -2.04 -2.29
C GLU A 85 0.82 -0.96 -3.08
N HIS A 86 0.89 0.26 -2.54
CA HIS A 86 1.62 1.37 -3.14
C HIS A 86 3.13 1.40 -2.80
N GLY A 87 3.66 0.39 -2.10
CA GLY A 87 5.08 0.29 -1.76
C GLY A 87 5.59 1.41 -0.84
N LEU A 88 4.70 2.04 -0.07
CA LEU A 88 4.98 3.15 0.81
C LEU A 88 5.40 2.71 2.22
N ASP A 89 5.53 1.42 2.50
CA ASP A 89 6.04 0.97 3.80
C ASP A 89 7.49 1.39 4.06
N ILE A 90 7.75 1.85 5.28
CA ILE A 90 9.10 2.26 5.67
C ILE A 90 9.95 1.02 5.89
N ARG A 91 10.82 0.72 4.92
CA ARG A 91 11.79 -0.37 5.03
C ARG A 91 12.85 -0.03 6.08
N ARG A 92 12.91 -0.81 7.16
CA ARG A 92 14.01 -0.76 8.12
C ARG A 92 15.19 -1.56 7.59
N ARG A 93 16.22 -0.89 7.07
CA ARG A 93 17.48 -1.55 6.69
C ARG A 93 18.23 -1.99 7.95
N LYS A 94 18.32 -3.29 8.19
CA LYS A 94 19.22 -3.84 9.23
C LYS A 94 20.65 -3.63 8.74
N ARG A 95 21.39 -2.71 9.37
CA ARG A 95 22.84 -2.60 9.21
C ARG A 95 23.49 -3.20 10.45
N ARG A 96 24.30 -4.24 10.28
CA ARG A 96 25.20 -4.71 11.33
C ARG A 96 26.54 -4.05 11.09
N VAL A 97 27.01 -3.25 12.05
CA VAL A 97 28.38 -2.76 12.03
C VAL A 97 29.23 -3.91 12.56
N VAL A 98 30.13 -4.43 11.72
CA VAL A 98 31.11 -5.44 12.13
C VAL A 98 32.31 -4.66 12.66
N THR A 99 32.43 -4.53 13.97
CA THR A 99 33.51 -3.81 14.65
C THR A 99 34.76 -4.66 14.84
N THR A 100 34.66 -5.98 14.63
CA THR A 100 35.73 -6.94 14.88
C THR A 100 35.87 -7.86 13.68
N ASP A 101 37.08 -7.98 13.14
CA ASP A 101 37.37 -8.94 12.08
C ASP A 101 37.46 -10.35 12.66
N SER A 102 36.30 -10.99 12.89
CA SER A 102 36.22 -12.37 13.36
C SER A 102 36.71 -13.40 12.34
N ARG A 103 37.06 -12.96 11.12
CA ARG A 103 37.61 -13.78 10.02
C ARG A 103 39.11 -13.54 9.81
N HIS A 104 39.80 -12.95 10.79
CA HIS A 104 41.24 -12.77 10.69
C HIS A 104 41.97 -14.13 10.69
N TRP A 105 43.10 -14.20 9.97
CA TRP A 105 43.94 -15.39 9.85
C TRP A 105 44.77 -15.69 11.11
N MET A 106 44.92 -14.71 12.01
CA MET A 106 45.73 -14.85 13.22
C MET A 106 45.12 -15.86 14.22
N HIS A 107 45.96 -16.57 14.95
CA HIS A 107 45.53 -17.51 16.00
C HIS A 107 44.87 -16.77 17.17
N LYS A 108 43.74 -17.27 17.68
CA LYS A 108 43.04 -16.71 18.84
C LYS A 108 43.41 -17.51 20.08
N TYR A 109 43.87 -16.84 21.13
CA TYR A 109 44.09 -17.46 22.43
C TYR A 109 42.79 -17.53 23.22
N ALA A 110 42.61 -18.60 24.00
CA ALA A 110 41.46 -18.75 24.89
C ALA A 110 41.53 -17.70 26.00
N ASN A 111 40.37 -17.16 26.39
CA ASN A 111 40.29 -16.24 27.52
C ASN A 111 40.70 -16.97 28.80
N LEU A 112 41.61 -16.36 29.57
CA LEU A 112 42.15 -16.88 30.84
C LEU A 112 41.27 -16.43 32.02
N VAL A 113 39.96 -16.67 31.93
CA VAL A 113 39.01 -16.35 33.01
C VAL A 113 38.58 -17.63 33.70
#